data_AF-A0A3M7PUZ7-F1
#
_entry.id   AF-A0A3M7PUZ7-F1
#
_cell.length_a   1.000
_cell.length_b   1.000
_cell.length_c   1.000
_cell.angle_alpha   90.00
_cell.angle_beta   90.00
_cell.angle_gamma   90.00
#
_symmetry.space_group_name_H-M   'P 1'
#
loop_
_entity.id
_entity.type
_entity.pdbx_description
1 polymer ?
#
loop_
_entity_poly.entity_id
_entity_poly.type
_entity_poly.pdbx_seq_one_letter_code
_entity_poly.pdbx_strand_id
1 'polypeptide(L)'
;MEIIQVFEPFYNATLELSGCKYVTISIVIPTFGCLQASLLVDPNDSLIVRVLKEVLNYWTNIYTDKYEIFTKKILIAATFLDVRTKIFGRFSDEIRKEFLTEAKNTIKTIISELTTEQKQVLKIVNLSNIPDSLNTFEASHQKVPTLKENLHSNNLILIRI
;
A
#
# COMPACT_ATOMS: atom_id res chain seq x y z
N MET A 1 15.02 -26.93 11.17
CA MET A 1 14.29 -25.72 11.62
C MET A 1 13.59 -24.98 10.46
N GLU A 2 13.56 -25.56 9.24
CA GLU A 2 12.94 -24.95 8.03
C GLU A 2 11.42 -24.75 8.15
N ILE A 3 10.70 -25.70 8.75
CA ILE A 3 9.23 -25.63 8.86
C ILE A 3 8.79 -24.39 9.65
N ILE A 4 9.53 -24.02 10.70
CA ILE A 4 9.22 -22.83 11.51
C ILE A 4 9.37 -21.55 10.68
N GLN A 5 10.36 -21.51 9.78
CA GLN A 5 10.59 -20.35 8.91
C GLN A 5 9.43 -20.12 7.92
N VAL A 6 8.69 -21.17 7.54
CA VAL A 6 7.49 -21.04 6.68
C VAL A 6 6.37 -20.27 7.39
N PHE A 7 6.31 -20.29 8.72
CA PHE A 7 5.31 -19.58 9.51
C PHE A 7 5.73 -18.16 9.91
N GLU A 8 7.01 -17.80 9.75
CA GLU A 8 7.51 -16.46 10.08
C GLU A 8 6.78 -15.33 9.31
N PRO A 9 6.44 -15.46 8.01
CA PRO A 9 5.62 -14.47 7.32
C PRO A 9 4.25 -14.24 7.97
N PHE A 10 3.61 -15.29 8.51
CA PHE A 10 2.32 -15.17 9.20
C PHE A 10 2.44 -14.47 10.55
N TYR A 11 3.50 -14.77 11.29
CA TYR A 11 3.82 -14.06 12.53
C TYR A 11 4.04 -12.56 12.26
N ASN A 12 4.86 -12.23 11.26
CA ASN A 12 5.13 -10.84 10.88
C ASN A 12 3.85 -10.12 10.40
N ALA A 13 3.04 -10.78 9.58
CA ALA A 13 1.74 -10.24 9.16
C ALA A 13 0.80 -9.98 10.35
N THR A 14 0.80 -10.88 11.34
CA THR A 14 -0.02 -10.72 12.55
C THR A 14 0.46 -9.54 13.39
N LEU A 15 1.77 -9.38 13.58
CA LEU A 15 2.33 -8.24 14.30
C LEU A 15 1.95 -6.91 13.64
N GLU A 16 2.06 -6.84 12.33
CA GLU A 16 1.78 -5.61 11.59
C GLU A 16 0.31 -5.26 11.62
N LEU A 17 -0.58 -6.24 11.42
CA LEU A 17 -2.03 -6.03 11.45
C LEU A 17 -2.58 -5.81 12.85
N SER A 18 -1.95 -6.37 13.89
CA SER A 18 -2.37 -6.20 15.29
C SER A 18 -1.79 -4.93 15.93
N GLY A 19 -0.88 -4.25 15.25
CA GLY A 19 -0.28 -3.01 15.74
C GLY A 19 -1.29 -1.87 15.83
N CYS A 20 -1.26 -1.11 16.93
CA CYS A 20 -2.09 0.09 17.11
C CYS A 20 -1.39 1.38 16.69
N LYS A 21 -0.13 1.31 16.25
CA LYS A 21 0.72 2.48 15.98
C LYS A 21 0.28 3.25 14.73
N TYR A 22 -0.36 2.57 13.78
CA TYR A 22 -0.71 3.13 12.47
C TYR A 22 -2.10 2.68 12.04
N VAL A 23 -2.66 3.37 11.03
CA VAL A 23 -3.98 3.00 10.50
C VAL A 23 -3.87 1.65 9.78
N THR A 24 -4.35 0.58 10.44
CA THR A 24 -4.24 -0.81 9.97
C THR A 24 -4.79 -1.01 8.57
N ILE A 25 -5.81 -0.25 8.16
CA ILE A 25 -6.47 -0.39 6.85
C ILE A 25 -5.52 -0.17 5.65
N SER A 26 -4.53 0.71 5.82
CA SER A 26 -3.56 1.07 4.77
C SER A 26 -2.47 0.01 4.56
N ILE A 27 -2.25 -0.86 5.55
CA ILE A 27 -1.22 -1.89 5.49
C ILE A 27 -1.77 -3.28 5.14
N VAL A 28 -3.09 -3.43 4.97
CA VAL A 28 -3.71 -4.73 4.64
C VAL A 28 -3.20 -5.28 3.32
N ILE A 29 -3.36 -4.53 2.21
CA ILE A 29 -2.90 -4.95 0.88
C ILE A 29 -1.41 -5.28 0.85
N PRO A 30 -0.49 -4.41 1.34
CA PRO A 30 0.93 -4.72 1.27
C PRO A 30 1.31 -5.91 2.17
N THR A 31 0.63 -6.11 3.30
CA THR A 31 0.85 -7.28 4.17
C THR A 31 0.46 -8.57 3.46
N PHE A 32 -0.74 -8.64 2.89
CA PHE A 32 -1.19 -9.83 2.17
C PHE A 32 -0.40 -10.06 0.87
N GLY A 33 -0.03 -9.00 0.16
CA GLY A 33 0.85 -9.10 -1.02
C GLY A 33 2.25 -9.63 -0.66
N CYS A 34 2.82 -9.22 0.48
CA CYS A 34 4.08 -9.80 0.97
C CYS A 34 3.90 -11.26 1.40
N LEU A 35 2.80 -11.59 2.08
CA LEU A 35 2.51 -12.95 2.53
C LEU A 35 2.40 -13.92 1.33
N GLN A 36 1.62 -13.57 0.30
CA GLN A 36 1.51 -14.37 -0.93
C GLN A 36 2.87 -14.55 -1.61
N ALA A 37 3.67 -13.49 -1.72
CA ALA A 37 5.00 -13.56 -2.30
C ALA A 37 5.94 -14.49 -1.51
N SER A 38 5.88 -14.47 -0.18
CA SER A 38 6.68 -15.35 0.68
C SER A 38 6.28 -16.82 0.61
N LEU A 39 5.05 -17.12 0.15
CA LEU A 39 4.53 -18.47 -0.02
C LEU A 39 4.74 -19.05 -1.42
N LEU A 40 5.41 -18.30 -2.32
CA LEU A 40 5.84 -18.86 -3.59
C LEU A 40 6.89 -19.96 -3.37
N VAL A 41 6.71 -21.07 -4.07
CA VAL A 41 7.61 -22.23 -4.02
C VAL A 41 8.91 -21.90 -4.74
N ASP A 42 10.03 -22.14 -4.05
CA ASP A 42 11.37 -22.00 -4.61
C ASP A 42 11.91 -23.36 -5.10
N PRO A 43 12.65 -23.42 -6.22
CA PRO A 43 13.28 -24.67 -6.69
C PRO A 43 14.24 -25.33 -5.71
N ASN A 44 14.73 -24.60 -4.69
CA ASN A 44 15.62 -25.11 -3.65
C ASN A 44 14.87 -25.52 -2.37
N ASP A 45 13.55 -25.29 -2.28
CA ASP A 45 12.77 -25.71 -1.12
C ASP A 45 12.77 -27.24 -0.99
N SER A 46 12.85 -27.73 0.24
CA SER A 46 12.66 -29.15 0.55
C SER A 46 11.21 -29.57 0.26
N LEU A 47 10.97 -30.87 -0.04
CA LEU A 47 9.64 -31.37 -0.42
C LEU A 47 8.54 -30.96 0.58
N ILE A 48 8.83 -31.06 1.88
CA ILE A 48 7.88 -30.71 2.93
C ILE A 48 7.57 -29.20 2.95
N VAL A 49 8.57 -28.34 2.71
CA VAL A 49 8.39 -26.89 2.64
C VAL A 49 7.53 -26.52 1.43
N ARG A 50 7.74 -27.16 0.27
CA ARG A 50 6.92 -26.93 -0.94
C ARG A 50 5.45 -27.23 -0.68
N VAL A 51 5.17 -28.44 -0.19
CA VAL A 51 3.80 -28.87 0.13
C VAL A 51 3.15 -27.91 1.13
N LEU A 52 3.89 -27.50 2.16
CA LEU A 52 3.37 -26.58 3.17
C LEU A 52 3.09 -25.18 2.58
N LYS A 53 4.00 -24.62 1.79
CA LYS A 53 3.81 -23.35 1.09
C LYS A 53 2.61 -23.40 0.15
N GLU A 54 2.43 -24.47 -0.62
CA GLU A 54 1.27 -24.65 -1.51
C GLU A 54 -0.04 -24.65 -0.75
N VAL A 55 -0.13 -25.42 0.35
CA VAL A 55 -1.33 -25.47 1.20
C VAL A 55 -1.63 -24.11 1.81
N LEU A 56 -0.62 -23.44 2.36
CA LEU A 56 -0.78 -22.13 2.99
C LEU A 56 -1.14 -21.04 1.97
N ASN A 57 -0.54 -21.08 0.77
CA ASN A 57 -0.86 -20.15 -0.31
C ASN A 57 -2.30 -20.34 -0.79
N TYR A 58 -2.75 -21.59 -0.93
CA TYR A 58 -4.13 -21.92 -1.28
C TYR A 58 -5.14 -21.31 -0.29
N TRP A 59 -4.92 -21.51 1.01
CA TRP A 59 -5.80 -20.93 2.04
C TRP A 59 -5.71 -19.40 2.09
N THR A 60 -4.53 -18.83 1.88
CA THR A 60 -4.33 -17.37 1.82
C THR A 60 -5.12 -16.78 0.66
N ASN A 61 -5.09 -17.40 -0.52
CA ASN A 61 -5.84 -16.96 -1.69
C ASN A 61 -7.36 -17.03 -1.47
N ILE A 62 -7.87 -18.13 -0.90
CA ILE A 62 -9.28 -18.25 -0.53
C ILE A 62 -9.69 -17.12 0.42
N TYR A 63 -8.85 -16.80 1.40
CA TYR A 63 -9.13 -15.73 2.34
C TYR A 63 -9.13 -14.36 1.64
N THR A 64 -8.11 -14.06 0.83
CA THR A 64 -8.02 -12.77 0.12
C THR A 64 -9.18 -12.58 -0.83
N ASP A 65 -9.64 -13.64 -1.50
CA ASP A 65 -10.77 -13.59 -2.42
C ASP A 65 -12.09 -13.40 -1.66
N LYS A 66 -12.32 -14.19 -0.60
CA LYS A 66 -13.53 -14.11 0.23
C LYS A 66 -13.76 -12.72 0.81
N TYR A 67 -12.68 -12.03 1.20
CA TYR A 67 -12.74 -10.70 1.78
C TYR A 67 -12.40 -9.59 0.80
N GLU A 68 -12.24 -9.93 -0.49
CA GLU A 68 -12.00 -8.99 -1.59
C GLU A 68 -10.78 -8.10 -1.35
N ILE A 69 -9.72 -8.60 -0.69
CA ILE A 69 -8.63 -7.78 -0.16
C ILE A 69 -7.98 -6.92 -1.26
N PHE A 70 -7.79 -7.49 -2.45
CA PHE A 70 -7.14 -6.83 -3.57
C PHE A 70 -8.09 -6.08 -4.52
N THR A 71 -9.40 -6.21 -4.33
CA THR A 71 -10.41 -5.54 -5.17
C THR A 71 -11.21 -4.50 -4.39
N LYS A 72 -11.11 -4.49 -3.06
CA LYS A 72 -11.83 -3.58 -2.19
C LYS A 72 -11.25 -2.18 -2.27
N LYS A 73 -11.99 -1.32 -2.98
CA LYS A 73 -11.67 0.08 -3.30
C LYS A 73 -11.10 0.90 -2.13
N ILE A 74 -11.71 0.78 -0.94
CA ILE A 74 -11.26 1.52 0.23
C ILE A 74 -9.89 1.07 0.74
N LEU A 75 -9.56 -0.22 0.63
CA LEU A 75 -8.23 -0.74 0.99
C LEU A 75 -7.18 -0.23 0.01
N ILE A 76 -7.52 -0.23 -1.28
CA ILE A 76 -6.65 0.29 -2.35
C ILE A 76 -6.37 1.78 -2.14
N ALA A 77 -7.41 2.58 -1.91
CA ALA A 77 -7.28 4.01 -1.67
C ALA A 77 -6.50 4.31 -0.37
N ALA A 78 -6.77 3.58 0.71
CA ALA A 78 -6.05 3.74 1.97
C ALA A 78 -4.57 3.39 1.85
N THR A 79 -4.25 2.31 1.13
CA THR A 79 -2.87 1.91 0.84
C THR A 79 -2.17 3.00 0.02
N PHE A 80 -2.81 3.49 -1.04
CA PHE A 80 -2.26 4.55 -1.89
C PHE A 80 -1.92 5.84 -1.12
N LEU A 81 -2.72 6.19 -0.11
CA LEU A 81 -2.50 7.38 0.73
C LEU A 81 -1.39 7.18 1.77
N ASP A 82 -0.94 5.95 2.02
CA ASP A 82 0.15 5.68 2.95
C ASP A 82 1.52 5.78 2.26
N VAL A 83 2.18 6.91 2.52
CA VAL A 83 3.52 7.25 2.00
C VAL A 83 4.62 6.24 2.32
N ARG A 84 4.41 5.37 3.31
CA ARG A 84 5.38 4.34 3.71
C ARG A 84 5.32 3.13 2.81
N THR A 85 4.15 2.87 2.24
CA THR A 85 3.97 1.78 1.30
C THR A 85 4.48 2.27 -0.04
N LYS A 86 5.58 1.67 -0.53
CA LYS A 86 5.97 1.89 -1.93
C LYS A 86 4.80 1.39 -2.77
N ILE A 87 4.12 2.33 -3.42
CA ILE A 87 2.70 2.31 -3.82
C ILE A 87 2.09 0.92 -3.93
N PHE A 88 2.70 -0.03 -4.64
CA PHE A 88 2.33 -1.45 -4.59
C PHE A 88 3.54 -2.34 -4.95
N GLY A 89 4.67 -2.16 -4.28
CA GLY A 89 5.99 -2.65 -4.74
C GLY A 89 6.15 -4.17 -4.91
N ARG A 90 5.19 -4.99 -4.46
CA ARG A 90 5.17 -6.44 -4.66
C ARG A 90 4.33 -6.90 -5.85
N PHE A 91 3.60 -5.99 -6.49
CA PHE A 91 2.71 -6.29 -7.61
C PHE A 91 3.36 -5.93 -8.95
N SER A 92 2.91 -6.59 -10.01
CA SER A 92 3.34 -6.31 -11.38
C SER A 92 2.93 -4.91 -11.82
N ASP A 93 3.64 -4.34 -12.79
CA ASP A 93 3.37 -2.99 -13.29
C ASP A 93 1.90 -2.79 -13.72
N GLU A 94 1.28 -3.83 -14.28
CA GLU A 94 -0.12 -3.84 -14.72
C GLU A 94 -1.06 -3.67 -13.51
N ILE A 95 -0.92 -4.52 -12.50
CA ILE A 95 -1.73 -4.46 -11.28
C ILE A 95 -1.52 -3.13 -10.54
N ARG A 96 -0.28 -2.62 -10.52
CA ARG A 96 -0.01 -1.31 -9.91
C ARG A 96 -0.76 -0.18 -10.60
N LYS A 97 -0.83 -0.19 -11.93
CA LYS A 97 -1.57 0.82 -12.72
C LYS A 97 -3.07 0.74 -12.46
N GLU A 98 -3.62 -0.48 -12.34
CA GLU A 98 -5.02 -0.70 -11.98
C GLU A 98 -5.32 -0.15 -10.57
N PHE A 99 -4.51 -0.50 -9.58
CA PHE A 99 -4.68 0.00 -8.21
C PHE A 99 -4.54 1.52 -8.12
N LEU A 100 -3.60 2.12 -8.86
CA LEU A 100 -3.44 3.57 -8.92
C LEU A 100 -4.69 4.25 -9.49
N THR A 101 -5.27 3.67 -10.53
CA THR A 101 -6.48 4.19 -11.18
C THR A 101 -7.67 4.09 -10.23
N GLU A 102 -7.86 2.93 -9.59
CA GLU A 102 -8.95 2.71 -8.64
C GLU A 102 -8.82 3.60 -7.40
N ALA A 103 -7.60 3.77 -6.85
CA ALA A 103 -7.35 4.68 -5.74
C ALA A 103 -7.75 6.12 -6.08
N LYS A 104 -7.27 6.64 -7.22
CA LYS A 104 -7.58 8.01 -7.68
C LYS A 104 -9.08 8.20 -7.86
N ASN A 105 -9.78 7.24 -8.47
CA ASN A 105 -11.22 7.30 -8.67
C ASN A 105 -11.97 7.28 -7.34
N THR A 106 -11.61 6.37 -6.44
CA THR A 106 -12.23 6.25 -5.11
C THR A 106 -12.08 7.53 -4.30
N ILE A 107 -10.88 8.12 -4.28
CA ILE A 107 -10.61 9.39 -3.59
C ILE A 107 -11.46 10.53 -4.19
N LYS A 108 -11.53 10.63 -5.52
CA LYS A 108 -12.39 11.63 -6.19
C LYS A 108 -13.85 11.48 -5.80
N THR A 109 -14.37 10.25 -5.78
CA THR A 109 -15.76 9.96 -5.37
C THR A 109 -16.00 10.40 -3.93
N ILE A 110 -15.16 9.94 -2.99
CA ILE A 110 -15.27 10.31 -1.57
C ILE A 110 -15.29 11.83 -1.41
N ILE A 111 -14.37 12.54 -2.07
CA ILE A 111 -14.30 14.00 -1.95
C ILE A 111 -15.51 14.68 -2.58
N SER A 112 -16.05 14.16 -3.69
CA SER A 112 -17.25 14.70 -4.32
C SER A 112 -18.45 14.67 -3.36
N GLU A 113 -18.55 13.61 -2.55
CA GLU A 113 -19.61 13.36 -1.57
C GLU A 113 -19.45 14.15 -0.26
N LEU A 114 -18.28 14.74 0.00
CA LEU A 114 -18.08 15.57 1.19
C LEU A 114 -18.97 16.82 1.17
N THR A 115 -19.54 17.15 2.33
CA THR A 115 -20.27 18.40 2.56
C THR A 115 -19.35 19.62 2.43
N THR A 116 -19.95 20.79 2.26
CA THR A 116 -19.22 22.07 2.21
C THR A 116 -18.40 22.30 3.47
N GLU A 117 -18.96 21.98 4.64
CA GLU A 117 -18.28 22.12 5.94
C GLU A 117 -17.07 21.17 6.03
N GLN A 118 -17.22 19.91 5.63
CA GLN A 118 -16.10 18.95 5.60
C GLN A 118 -15.00 19.38 4.63
N LYS A 119 -15.36 19.90 3.45
CA LYS A 119 -14.40 20.43 2.46
C LYS A 119 -13.64 21.64 3.00
N GLN A 120 -14.31 22.52 3.74
CA GLN A 120 -13.69 23.68 4.40
C GLN A 120 -12.72 23.26 5.51
N VAL A 121 -13.11 22.29 6.35
CA VAL A 121 -12.25 21.74 7.41
C VAL A 121 -11.00 21.09 6.82
N LEU A 122 -11.15 20.36 5.71
CA LEU A 122 -10.04 19.70 5.03
C LEU A 122 -9.22 20.65 4.13
N LYS A 123 -9.56 21.95 4.10
CA LYS A 123 -8.94 22.97 3.21
C LYS A 123 -8.85 22.51 1.75
N ILE A 124 -9.84 21.75 1.29
CA ILE A 124 -9.87 21.24 -0.09
C ILE A 124 -10.26 22.42 -1.00
N VAL A 125 -9.25 23.11 -1.52
CA VAL A 125 -9.42 24.11 -2.58
C VAL A 125 -9.53 23.34 -3.91
N ASN A 126 -10.68 23.48 -4.59
CA ASN A 126 -11.00 22.97 -5.94
C ASN A 126 -9.99 21.97 -6.57
N LEU A 127 -10.33 20.68 -6.52
CA LEU A 127 -9.53 19.57 -7.06
C LEU A 127 -9.53 19.45 -8.60
N SER A 128 -9.97 20.48 -9.32
CA SER A 128 -9.79 20.53 -10.78
C SER A 128 -8.31 20.51 -11.19
N ASN A 129 -7.39 20.72 -10.25
CA ASN A 129 -5.94 20.72 -10.46
C ASN A 129 -5.19 19.69 -9.57
N ILE A 130 -5.65 18.44 -9.46
CA ILE A 130 -4.73 17.37 -8.99
C ILE A 130 -3.61 17.29 -10.04
N PRO A 131 -2.37 17.71 -9.74
CA PRO A 131 -1.35 17.76 -10.76
C PRO A 131 -0.95 16.34 -11.16
N ASP A 132 -0.80 16.10 -12.46
CA ASP A 132 -0.31 14.83 -13.02
C ASP A 132 1.09 14.41 -12.49
N SER A 133 1.74 15.28 -11.70
CA SER A 133 3.01 15.05 -10.98
C SER A 133 3.04 13.86 -10.01
N LEU A 134 1.91 13.19 -9.74
CA LEU A 134 1.94 11.88 -9.07
C LEU A 134 2.55 10.78 -9.96
N ASN A 135 2.82 11.07 -11.24
CA ASN A 135 3.57 10.20 -12.15
C ASN A 135 5.10 10.36 -12.04
N THR A 136 5.65 11.32 -11.28
CA THR A 136 7.11 11.58 -11.22
C THR A 136 7.83 11.03 -9.99
N PHE A 137 7.24 10.10 -9.23
CA PHE A 137 7.95 9.44 -8.13
C PHE A 137 8.99 8.37 -8.59
N GLU A 138 9.29 8.30 -9.89
CA GLU A 138 10.29 7.38 -10.46
C GLU A 138 11.72 7.91 -10.53
N ALA A 139 12.02 9.16 -10.14
CA ALA A 139 13.38 9.69 -10.28
C ALA A 139 13.84 10.57 -9.11
N SER A 140 14.28 9.95 -8.02
CA SER A 140 15.36 10.51 -7.17
C SER A 140 15.80 9.53 -6.08
N HIS A 141 16.63 8.56 -6.46
CA HIS A 141 17.59 7.95 -5.54
C HIS A 141 18.99 8.15 -6.12
N GLN A 142 19.55 9.35 -5.93
CA GLN A 142 21.00 9.54 -5.83
C GLN A 142 21.32 10.91 -5.18
N LYS A 143 22.05 10.85 -4.06
CA LYS A 143 22.70 11.93 -3.29
C LYS A 143 21.79 12.93 -2.55
N VAL A 144 21.70 12.74 -1.24
CA VAL A 144 21.67 13.85 -0.27
C VAL A 144 23.14 14.27 -0.05
N PRO A 145 23.52 15.52 -0.34
CA PRO A 145 23.76 16.46 0.75
C PRO A 145 23.26 17.90 0.49
N THR A 146 22.86 18.54 1.59
CA THR A 146 22.78 20.01 1.82
C THR A 146 21.87 20.85 0.91
N LEU A 147 20.62 21.06 1.37
CA LEU A 147 19.86 22.28 1.10
C LEU A 147 19.24 22.73 2.44
N LYS A 148 20.07 23.35 3.28
CA LYS A 148 19.65 24.06 4.49
C LYS A 148 19.41 25.55 4.22
N GLU A 149 19.49 25.99 2.97
CA GLU A 149 19.37 27.40 2.58
C GLU A 149 18.50 27.47 1.32
N ASN A 150 17.19 27.65 1.54
CA ASN A 150 16.26 28.45 0.73
C ASN A 150 14.83 28.29 1.27
N LEU A 151 14.72 28.38 2.60
CA LEU A 151 13.50 28.75 3.29
C LEU A 151 13.29 30.25 3.09
N HIS A 152 12.80 30.65 1.92
CA HIS A 152 11.95 31.83 1.73
C HIS A 152 11.44 31.82 0.29
N SER A 153 10.15 32.09 0.12
CA SER A 153 9.38 32.06 -1.13
C SER A 153 9.20 30.70 -1.80
N ASN A 154 8.29 29.88 -1.26
CA ASN A 154 7.16 29.30 -2.00
C ASN A 154 6.29 28.46 -1.07
N ASN A 155 4.97 28.67 -1.15
CA ASN A 155 3.93 28.05 -0.33
C ASN A 155 3.81 26.54 -0.57
N LEU A 156 4.79 25.76 -0.08
CA LEU A 156 4.65 24.32 0.09
C LEU A 156 3.90 24.06 1.39
N ILE A 157 2.58 23.89 1.28
CA ILE A 157 1.78 23.33 2.37
C ILE A 157 2.19 21.87 2.51
N LEU A 158 3.09 21.61 3.46
CA LEU A 158 3.25 20.29 4.06
C LEU A 158 1.89 19.89 4.65
N ILE A 159 1.21 18.94 4.01
CA ILE A 159 0.13 18.20 4.67
C ILE A 159 0.83 17.24 5.63
N ARG A 160 0.97 17.65 6.89
CA ARG A 160 1.20 16.72 8.00
C ARG A 160 -0.13 16.02 8.28
N ILE A 161 -0.21 14.73 7.96
CA ILE A 161 -1.07 13.78 8.66
C ILE A 161 -0.20 13.07 9.68
#